data_AF-A0AAD7ZWW3-F1
#
_entry.id   AF-A0AAD7ZWW3-F1
#
_cell.length_a   1.000
_cell.length_b   1.000
_cell.length_c   1.000
_cell.angle_alpha   90.00
_cell.angle_beta   90.00
_cell.angle_gamma   90.00
#
_symmetry.space_group_name_H-M   'P 1'
#
loop_
_entity.id
_entity.type
_entity.pdbx_description
1 polymer ?
#
loop_
_entity_poly.entity_id
_entity_poly.type
_entity_poly.pdbx_seq_one_letter_code
_entity_poly.pdbx_strand_id
1 'polypeptide(L)' 'DHLVRICPDTVPQASIDMNKVLEVTDGEEVTGHPYSLAITAPDRVHFVKGTCREECRWWCDVLSVFPRSKWWDERK' A
#
# COMPACT_ATOMS: atom_id res chain seq x y z
N ASP A 1 15.11 24.41 24.37
CA ASP A 1 15.11 23.45 23.25
C ASP A 1 13.77 23.42 22.54
N HIS A 2 13.77 23.88 21.29
CA HIS A 2 12.60 23.90 20.43
C HIS A 2 12.36 22.50 19.87
N LEU A 3 11.35 21.81 20.38
CA LEU A 3 10.80 20.62 19.74
C LEU A 3 10.37 21.02 18.33
N VAL A 4 11.19 20.68 17.34
CA VAL A 4 10.76 20.64 15.94
C VAL A 4 9.54 19.73 15.91
N ARG A 5 8.34 20.31 15.78
CA ARG A 5 7.12 19.55 15.55
C ARG A 5 7.29 18.88 14.20
N ILE A 6 7.76 17.64 14.22
CA ILE A 6 7.74 16.79 13.05
C ILE A 6 6.26 16.60 12.70
N CYS A 7 5.83 17.19 11.59
CA CYS A 7 4.52 16.90 11.04
C CYS A 7 4.55 15.45 10.58
N PRO A 8 3.79 14.53 11.20
CA PRO A 8 3.81 13.10 10.87
C PRO A 8 3.62 12.87 9.37
N ASP A 9 2.81 13.72 8.74
CA ASP A 9 2.45 13.67 7.32
C ASP A 9 3.61 14.03 6.37
N THR A 10 4.66 14.67 6.88
CA THR A 10 5.83 15.08 6.08
C THR A 10 7.04 14.16 6.25
N VAL A 11 6.97 13.23 7.21
CA VAL A 11 8.01 12.22 7.40
C VAL A 11 7.52 10.88 6.87
N PRO A 12 8.30 10.19 6.02
CA PRO A 12 7.96 8.84 5.59
C PRO A 12 7.78 7.91 6.78
N GLN A 13 6.60 7.28 6.88
CA GLN A 13 6.28 6.36 7.97
C GLN A 13 6.69 4.91 7.65
N ALA A 14 6.78 4.56 6.37
CA ALA A 14 7.17 3.23 5.90
C ALA A 14 7.72 3.29 4.46
N SER A 15 8.40 2.22 4.06
CA SER A 15 8.82 1.98 2.67
C SER A 15 8.41 0.56 2.28
N ILE A 16 7.86 0.40 1.08
CA ILE A 16 7.40 -0.89 0.55
C ILE A 16 8.11 -1.12 -0.80
N ASP A 17 8.78 -2.26 -0.93
CA ASP A 17 9.35 -2.68 -2.21
C ASP A 17 8.25 -3.30 -3.09
N MET A 18 7.70 -2.50 -4.00
CA MET A 18 6.62 -2.93 -4.90
C MET A 18 7.03 -4.07 -5.84
N ASN A 19 8.34 -4.27 -6.07
CA ASN A 19 8.84 -5.43 -6.80
C ASN A 19 8.85 -6.70 -5.95
N LYS A 20 8.38 -6.68 -4.71
CA LYS A 20 8.18 -7.89 -3.90
C LYS A 20 6.72 -8.16 -3.56
N VAL A 21 5.84 -7.19 -3.81
CA VAL A 21 4.40 -7.31 -3.55
C VAL A 21 3.81 -8.44 -4.39
N LEU A 22 2.99 -9.26 -3.74
CA LEU A 22 2.30 -10.42 -4.30
C LEU A 22 0.88 -10.09 -4.74
N GLU A 23 0.21 -9.20 -4.00
CA GLU A 23 -1.15 -8.74 -4.31
C GLU A 23 -1.46 -7.41 -3.63
N VAL A 24 -2.43 -6.70 -4.18
CA VAL A 24 -3.02 -5.49 -3.61
C VAL A 24 -4.53 -5.69 -3.61
N THR A 25 -5.16 -5.60 -2.44
CA THR A 25 -6.59 -5.92 -2.23
C THR A 25 -7.25 -4.90 -1.29
N ASP A 26 -8.57 -5.01 -1.14
CA ASP A 26 -9.31 -4.23 -0.16
C ASP A 26 -8.95 -4.68 1.28
N GLY A 27 -8.72 -3.70 2.15
CA GLY A 27 -8.36 -3.92 3.54
C GLY A 27 -9.48 -3.62 4.54
N GLU A 28 -10.67 -3.20 4.08
CA GLU A 28 -11.74 -2.71 4.97
C GLU A 28 -12.25 -3.84 5.87
N GLU A 29 -12.41 -5.05 5.34
CA GLU A 29 -12.86 -6.21 6.10
C GLU A 29 -11.85 -6.65 7.18
N VAL A 30 -10.56 -6.42 6.95
CA VAL A 30 -9.49 -6.85 7.86
C VAL A 30 -9.23 -5.81 8.95
N THR A 31 -9.22 -4.53 8.57
CA THR A 31 -8.89 -3.43 9.47
C THR A 31 -10.10 -2.84 10.19
N GLY A 32 -11.31 -3.06 9.66
CA GLY A 32 -12.52 -2.37 10.09
C GLY A 32 -12.53 -0.87 9.76
N HIS A 33 -11.56 -0.40 8.97
CA HIS A 33 -11.45 1.01 8.58
C HIS A 33 -11.86 1.20 7.13
N PRO A 34 -12.78 2.15 6.85
CA PRO A 34 -13.17 2.45 5.48
C PRO A 34 -11.98 3.03 4.71
N TYR A 35 -11.98 2.71 3.42
CA TYR A 35 -11.04 3.12 2.39
C TYR A 35 -9.62 2.65 2.68
N SER A 36 -9.47 1.41 3.17
CA SER A 36 -8.17 0.82 3.43
C SER A 36 -7.77 -0.17 2.35
N LEU A 37 -6.48 -0.21 2.05
CA LEU A 37 -5.85 -1.17 1.14
C LEU A 37 -4.95 -2.10 1.91
N ALA A 38 -4.96 -3.37 1.53
CA ALA A 38 -3.99 -4.36 1.95
C ALA A 38 -2.96 -4.58 0.84
N ILE A 39 -1.68 -4.35 1.15
CA ILE A 39 -0.55 -4.60 0.25
C ILE A 39 0.23 -5.78 0.84
N THR A 40 0.13 -6.94 0.19
CA THR A 40 0.71 -8.18 0.69
C THR A 40 2.09 -8.40 0.07
N ALA A 41 3.12 -8.46 0.92
CA ALA A 41 4.47 -8.87 0.57
C ALA A 41 4.81 -10.22 1.25
N PRO A 42 5.88 -10.92 0.83
CA PRO A 42 6.25 -12.23 1.40
C PRO A 42 6.53 -12.21 2.89
N ASP A 43 6.98 -11.07 3.44
CA ASP A 43 7.34 -10.92 4.84
C ASP A 43 6.20 -10.37 5.71
N ARG A 44 5.31 -9.56 5.15
CA ARG A 44 4.22 -8.91 5.88
C ARG A 44 3.13 -8.36 4.97
N VAL A 45 1.99 -8.03 5.58
CA VAL A 45 0.92 -7.22 4.97
C VAL A 45 1.03 -5.80 5.49
N HIS A 46 1.00 -4.83 4.58
CA HIS A 46 0.92 -3.41 4.90
C HIS A 46 -0.51 -2.90 4.69
N PHE A 47 -1.06 -2.19 5.66
CA PHE A 47 -2.35 -1.52 5.53
C PHE A 47 -2.17 -0.02 5.30
N VAL A 48 -2.77 0.49 4.23
CA VAL A 48 -2.73 1.92 3.88
C VAL A 48 -4.14 2.47 3.92
N LYS A 49 -4.33 3.56 4.65
CA LYS A 49 -5.63 4.25 4.74
C LYS A 49 -5.70 5.37 3.70
N GLY A 50 -6.67 5.28 2.80
CA GLY A 50 -7.05 6.36 1.90
C GLY A 50 -7.97 7.38 2.58
N THR A 51 -8.12 8.54 1.95
CA THR A 51 -9.00 9.61 2.43
C THR A 51 -10.44 9.45 1.93
N CYS A 52 -10.65 8.80 0.79
CA CYS A 52 -11.96 8.48 0.24
C CYS A 52 -11.95 7.19 -0.62
N ARG A 53 -13.15 6.74 -1.01
CA ARG A 53 -13.34 5.53 -1.83
C ARG A 53 -12.66 5.65 -3.19
N GLU A 54 -12.78 6.80 -3.82
CA GLU A 54 -12.26 7.05 -5.17
C GLU A 54 -10.73 7.00 -5.16
N GLU A 55 -10.10 7.62 -4.16
CA GLU A 55 -8.65 7.57 -3.97
C GLU A 55 -8.17 6.15 -3.70
N CYS A 56 -8.83 5.43 -2.78
CA CYS A 56 -8.52 4.04 -2.45
C CYS A 56 -8.58 3.15 -3.71
N ARG A 57 -9.63 3.30 -4.52
CA ARG A 57 -9.79 2.57 -5.78
C ARG A 57 -8.70 2.92 -6.79
N TRP A 58 -8.40 4.21 -6.96
CA TRP A 58 -7.38 4.67 -7.89
C TRP A 58 -6.00 4.10 -7.53
N TRP A 59 -5.63 4.13 -6.24
CA TRP A 59 -4.39 3.52 -5.77
C TRP A 59 -4.38 2.02 -5.97
N CYS A 60 -5.49 1.32 -5.70
CA CYS A 60 -5.60 -0.11 -5.97
C CYS A 60 -5.34 -0.43 -7.45
N ASP A 61 -5.95 0.31 -8.37
CA ASP A 61 -5.78 0.13 -9.81
C ASP A 61 -4.31 0.33 -10.25
N VAL A 62 -3.66 1.39 -9.75
CA VAL A 62 -2.25 1.71 -10.06
C VAL A 62 -1.29 0.68 -9.47
N LEU A 63 -1.46 0.31 -8.20
CA LEU A 63 -0.53 -0.57 -7.48
C LEU A 63 -0.70 -2.04 -7.90
N SER A 64 -1.88 -2.46 -8.33
CA SER A 64 -2.16 -3.82 -8.79
C SER A 64 -1.40 -4.20 -10.08
N VAL A 65 -0.72 -3.26 -10.74
CA VAL A 65 0.11 -3.53 -11.92
C VAL A 65 1.41 -4.24 -11.54
N PHE A 66 2.00 -3.91 -10.39
CA PHE A 66 3.31 -4.44 -9.99
C PHE A 66 3.31 -5.96 -9.77
N PRO A 67 2.34 -6.55 -9.06
CA PRO A 67 2.30 -8.01 -8.91
C PRO A 67 2.08 -8.74 -10.24
N ARG A 68 1.35 -8.12 -11.19
CA ARG A 68 1.07 -8.69 -12.50
C ARG A 68 2.30 -8.72 -13.42
N SER A 69 3.23 -7.77 -13.26
CA SER A 69 4.47 -7.73 -14.05
C SER A 69 5.40 -8.91 -13.77
N LYS A 70 5.39 -9.46 -12.54
CA LYS A 70 6.24 -10.60 -12.18
C LYS A 70 5.98 -11.87 -12.97
N TRP A 71 4.71 -12.13 -13.29
CA TRP A 71 4.32 -13.28 -14.10
C TRP A 71 4.94 -13.25 -15.51
N TRP A 72 5.25 -12.06 -16.03
CA TRP A 72 5.92 -11.88 -17.32
C TRP A 72 7.43 -12.08 -17.23
N ASP A 73 8.08 -11.66 -16.14
CA ASP A 73 9.53 -11.85 -15.95
C ASP A 73 9.90 -13.32 -15.69
N GLU A 74 9.07 -14.07 -14.94
CA GLU A 74 9.31 -15.50 -14.68
C GLU A 74 9.06 -16.41 -15.90
N ARG A 75 8.54 -15.87 -17.01
CA ARG A 75 8.28 -16.59 -18.26
C ARG A 75 9.40 -16.45 -19.31
N LYS A 76 10.50 -15.78 -18.99
CA LYS A 76 11.73 -15.73 -19.81
C LYS A 76 12.73 -16.79 -19.36
#